data_AF-Q6L8L4-F1
#
_entry.id   AF-Q6L8L4-F1
#
_cell.length_a   1.000
_cell.length_b   1.000
_cell.length_c   1.000
_cell.angle_alpha   90.00
_cell.angle_beta   90.00
_cell.angle_gamma   90.00
#
_symmetry.space_group_name_H-M   'P 1'
#
loop_
_entity.id
_entity.type
_entity.pdbx_description
1 polymer ?
#
loop_
_entity_poly.entity_id
_entity_poly.type
_entity_poly.pdbx_seq_one_letter_code
_entity_poly.pdbx_strand_id
1 'polypeptide(L)'
;METEKTLMTQATLDTAVASLDTANFTALACKECGAEYEPKALHVCEFCFGPLEVKYDYEKIASKVSRESIEAGPKSIWRYKEFLPVAGEPIDVGTGFTPLLKANRLARRLGI
;
A
#
# COMPACT_ATOMS: atom_id res chain seq x y z
N MET A 1 24.41 33.05 5.87
CA MET A 1 23.75 32.53 4.65
C MET A 1 24.03 31.03 4.45
N GLU A 2 24.38 30.28 5.51
CA GLU A 2 24.54 28.81 5.48
C GLU A 2 23.54 28.11 6.43
N THR A 3 22.97 28.84 7.38
CA THR A 3 22.00 28.32 8.37
C THR A 3 20.59 28.08 7.80
N GLU A 4 20.14 28.84 6.80
CA GLU A 4 18.84 28.61 6.13
C GLU A 4 18.85 27.38 5.20
N LYS A 5 20.00 27.04 4.62
CA LYS A 5 20.13 25.89 3.70
C LYS A 5 20.04 24.55 4.44
N THR A 6 20.46 24.51 5.70
CA THR A 6 20.36 23.32 6.57
C THR A 6 18.92 23.09 7.07
N LEU A 7 18.13 24.16 7.26
CA LEU A 7 16.75 24.06 7.76
C LEU A 7 15.79 23.43 6.74
N MET A 8 15.96 23.70 5.44
CA MET A 8 15.12 23.12 4.39
C MET A 8 15.37 21.63 4.16
N THR A 9 16.58 21.14 4.41
CA THR A 9 16.95 19.72 4.33
C THR A 9 16.40 18.93 5.53
N GLN A 10 16.35 19.54 6.72
CA GLN A 10 15.82 18.89 7.92
C GLN A 10 14.29 18.76 7.85
N ALA A 11 13.56 19.79 7.42
CA ALA A 11 12.10 19.74 7.30
C ALA A 11 11.58 18.72 6.27
N THR A 12 12.36 18.44 5.21
CA THR A 12 12.03 17.39 4.22
C THR A 12 12.32 15.98 4.75
N LEU A 13 13.39 15.80 5.55
CA LEU A 13 13.66 14.55 6.25
C LEU A 13 12.62 14.26 7.33
N ASP A 14 12.21 15.27 8.11
CA ASP A 14 11.22 15.11 9.18
C ASP A 14 9.82 14.70 8.63
N THR A 15 9.44 15.21 7.46
CA THR A 15 8.17 14.83 6.79
C THR A 15 8.23 13.41 6.21
N ALA A 16 9.38 12.99 5.69
CA ALA A 16 9.59 11.64 5.15
C ALA A 16 9.68 10.56 6.25
N VAL A 17 10.24 10.91 7.41
CA VAL A 17 10.34 9.98 8.56
C VAL A 17 8.99 9.90 9.30
N ALA A 18 8.26 11.01 9.46
CA ALA A 18 6.93 11.01 10.08
C ALA A 18 5.87 10.21 9.28
N SER A 19 6.05 10.07 7.96
CA SER A 19 5.14 9.33 7.10
C SER A 19 5.36 7.80 7.12
N LEU A 20 6.52 7.33 7.57
CA LEU A 20 6.81 5.90 7.74
C LEU A 20 6.37 5.35 9.10
N ASP A 21 6.31 6.18 10.15
CA ASP A 21 5.87 5.75 11.48
C ASP A 21 4.41 5.27 11.52
N THR A 22 3.58 5.78 10.61
CA THR A 22 2.16 5.36 10.48
C THR A 22 1.97 4.23 9.46
N ALA A 23 2.98 3.95 8.62
CA ALA A 23 2.90 2.93 7.60
C ALA A 23 2.90 1.51 8.20
N ASN A 24 2.19 0.60 7.55
CA ASN A 24 2.20 -0.83 7.91
C ASN A 24 3.18 -1.64 7.04
N PHE A 25 4.14 -0.95 6.42
CA PHE A 25 5.21 -1.53 5.61
C PHE A 25 6.52 -0.84 5.95
N THR A 26 7.62 -1.56 5.77
CA THR A 26 8.96 -1.10 6.20
C THR A 26 9.94 -0.94 5.05
N ALA A 27 9.80 -1.76 3.99
CA ALA A 27 10.72 -1.78 2.86
C ALA A 27 10.06 -2.39 1.62
N LEU A 28 10.80 -2.39 0.51
CA LEU A 28 10.59 -3.36 -0.57
C LEU A 28 11.63 -4.49 -0.44
N ALA A 29 11.25 -5.70 -0.80
CA ALA A 29 12.13 -6.86 -0.81
C ALA A 29 12.06 -7.55 -2.17
N CYS A 30 13.22 -7.90 -2.73
CA CYS A 30 13.27 -8.73 -3.93
C CYS A 30 12.72 -10.13 -3.62
N LYS A 31 11.76 -10.60 -4.43
CA LYS A 31 11.19 -11.94 -4.29
C LYS A 31 12.22 -13.06 -4.45
N GLU A 32 13.23 -12.84 -5.30
CA GLU A 32 14.18 -13.89 -5.69
C GLU A 32 15.41 -13.95 -4.77
N CYS A 33 16.00 -12.79 -4.45
CA CYS A 33 17.26 -12.73 -3.70
C CYS A 33 17.13 -12.12 -2.30
N GLY A 34 15.96 -11.59 -1.94
CA GLY A 34 15.72 -10.99 -0.62
C GLY A 34 16.38 -9.63 -0.39
N ALA A 35 17.07 -9.04 -1.38
CA ALA A 35 17.65 -7.70 -1.25
C ALA A 35 16.57 -6.67 -0.85
N GLU A 36 16.87 -5.86 0.16
CA GLU A 36 15.95 -4.85 0.69
C GLU A 36 16.24 -3.47 0.09
N TYR A 37 15.16 -2.73 -0.17
CA TYR A 37 15.18 -1.39 -0.73
C TYR A 37 14.27 -0.48 0.08
N GLU A 38 14.60 0.82 0.06
CA GLU A 38 13.69 1.83 0.59
C GLU A 38 12.32 1.78 -0.13
N PRO A 39 11.21 2.08 0.56
CA PRO A 39 9.87 2.03 0.00
C PRO A 39 9.61 3.22 -0.95
N LYS A 40 10.19 3.12 -2.14
CA LYS A 40 10.06 4.07 -3.25
C LYS A 40 9.32 3.41 -4.42
N ALA A 41 9.03 4.17 -5.46
CA ALA A 41 8.42 3.65 -6.68
C ALA A 41 9.43 2.84 -7.53
N LEU A 42 9.91 1.72 -6.98
CA LEU A 42 10.82 0.76 -7.62
C LEU A 42 10.08 -0.57 -7.86
N HIS A 43 10.47 -1.29 -8.91
CA HIS A 43 9.81 -2.53 -9.30
C HIS A 43 10.77 -3.65 -9.72
N VAL A 44 12.07 -3.35 -9.87
CA VAL A 44 13.10 -4.30 -10.31
C VAL A 44 14.31 -4.24 -9.38
N CYS A 45 14.79 -5.41 -8.98
CA CYS A 45 16.04 -5.58 -8.24
C CYS A 45 17.26 -5.32 -9.12
N GLU A 46 18.21 -4.53 -8.65
CA GLU A 46 19.44 -4.20 -9.41
C GLU A 46 20.44 -5.37 -9.49
N PHE A 47 20.32 -6.36 -8.59
CA PHE A 47 21.25 -7.49 -8.52
C PHE A 47 20.84 -8.69 -9.37
N CYS A 48 19.53 -8.99 -9.42
CA CYS A 48 19.02 -10.19 -10.09
C CYS A 48 17.89 -9.92 -11.08
N PHE A 49 17.48 -8.66 -11.27
CA PHE A 49 16.35 -8.26 -12.13
C PHE A 49 15.00 -8.91 -11.76
N GLY A 50 14.90 -9.46 -10.55
CA GLY A 50 13.66 -9.99 -10.00
C GLY A 50 12.67 -8.88 -9.56
N PRO A 51 11.38 -9.21 -9.40
CA PRO A 51 10.37 -8.26 -8.96
C PRO A 51 10.58 -7.88 -7.48
N LEU A 52 10.34 -6.60 -7.17
CA LEU A 52 10.27 -6.11 -5.80
C LEU A 52 8.85 -6.19 -5.27
N GLU A 53 8.69 -6.74 -4.06
CA GLU A 53 7.43 -6.81 -3.34
C GLU A 53 7.50 -5.97 -2.06
N VAL A 54 6.36 -5.58 -1.51
CA VAL A 54 6.30 -4.78 -0.27
C VAL A 54 6.52 -5.67 0.94
N LYS A 55 7.42 -5.26 1.83
CA LYS A 55 7.63 -5.88 3.14
C LYS A 55 6.69 -5.25 4.17
N TYR A 56 5.63 -5.97 4.53
CA TYR A 56 4.63 -5.54 5.50
C TYR A 56 5.00 -5.91 6.95
N ASP A 57 4.52 -5.10 7.88
CA ASP A 57 4.45 -5.43 9.31
C ASP A 57 3.08 -6.06 9.60
N TYR A 58 3.02 -7.39 9.51
CA TYR A 58 1.77 -8.13 9.69
C TYR A 58 1.24 -8.10 11.13
N GLU A 59 2.11 -7.91 12.13
CA GLU A 59 1.68 -7.79 13.52
C GLU A 59 0.93 -6.47 13.73
N LYS A 60 1.48 -5.38 13.19
CA LYS A 60 0.82 -4.07 13.19
C LYS A 60 -0.51 -4.09 12.44
N ILE A 61 -0.58 -4.74 11.26
CA ILE A 61 -1.83 -4.91 10.51
C ILE A 61 -2.85 -5.70 11.32
N ALA A 62 -2.46 -6.84 11.88
CA ALA A 62 -3.36 -7.71 12.63
C ALA A 62 -3.96 -7.01 13.86
N SER A 63 -3.23 -6.07 14.49
CA SER A 63 -3.73 -5.29 15.63
C SER A 63 -4.83 -4.28 15.27
N LYS A 64 -4.94 -3.88 13.99
CA LYS A 64 -5.85 -2.83 13.52
C LYS A 64 -7.00 -3.34 12.67
N VAL A 65 -6.81 -4.45 11.97
CA VAL A 65 -7.75 -4.93 10.96
C VAL A 65 -8.62 -6.05 11.51
N SER A 66 -9.93 -5.83 11.45
CA SER A 66 -10.96 -6.86 11.60
C SER A 66 -11.91 -6.88 10.40
N ARG A 67 -12.73 -7.94 10.28
CA ARG A 67 -13.80 -7.98 9.27
C ARG A 67 -14.73 -6.76 9.39
N GLU A 68 -15.11 -6.42 10.61
CA GLU A 68 -16.01 -5.31 10.94
C GLU A 68 -15.40 -3.97 10.53
N SER A 69 -14.10 -3.78 10.78
CA SER A 69 -13.39 -2.56 10.37
C SER A 69 -13.38 -2.37 8.85
N ILE A 70 -13.16 -3.46 8.11
CA ILE A 70 -13.19 -3.47 6.64
C ILE A 70 -14.63 -3.19 6.16
N GLU A 71 -15.63 -3.83 6.78
CA GLU A 71 -17.03 -3.68 6.43
C GLU A 71 -17.55 -2.26 6.64
N ALA A 72 -17.15 -1.61 7.74
CA ALA A 72 -17.47 -0.22 8.04
C ALA A 72 -16.74 0.80 7.14
N GLY A 73 -15.68 0.38 6.44
CA GLY A 73 -14.94 1.20 5.51
C GLY A 73 -15.74 1.62 4.26
N PRO A 74 -15.20 2.55 3.45
CA PRO A 74 -15.87 3.06 2.26
C PRO A 74 -16.13 1.94 1.22
N LYS A 75 -17.05 2.20 0.29
CA LYS A 75 -17.31 1.35 -0.88
C LYS A 75 -16.25 1.58 -1.97
N SER A 76 -14.99 1.42 -1.62
CA SER A 76 -13.83 1.58 -2.50
C SER A 76 -12.67 0.70 -2.02
N ILE A 77 -11.57 0.68 -2.77
CA ILE A 77 -10.32 -0.01 -2.38
C ILE A 77 -9.78 0.49 -1.04
N TRP A 78 -10.11 1.73 -0.65
CA TRP A 78 -9.64 2.36 0.58
C TRP A 78 -10.17 1.73 1.87
N ARG A 79 -11.16 0.83 1.79
CA ARG A 79 -11.53 -0.03 2.94
C ARG A 79 -10.42 -0.99 3.37
N TYR A 80 -9.40 -1.18 2.54
CA TYR A 80 -8.21 -1.97 2.81
C TYR A 80 -6.97 -1.11 3.06
N LYS A 81 -7.12 0.18 3.44
CA LYS A 81 -6.01 1.15 3.60
C LYS A 81 -4.81 0.59 4.37
N GLU A 82 -5.06 -0.17 5.43
CA GLU A 82 -4.00 -0.77 6.25
C GLU A 82 -3.12 -1.81 5.49
N PHE A 83 -3.60 -2.38 4.39
CA PHE A 83 -2.84 -3.29 3.52
C PHE A 83 -2.22 -2.59 2.31
N LEU A 84 -2.54 -1.33 2.06
CA LEU A 84 -2.06 -0.63 0.87
C LEU A 84 -0.72 0.06 1.17
N PRO A 85 0.29 -0.08 0.29
CA PRO A 85 1.61 0.49 0.49
C PRO A 85 1.65 1.96 0.06
N VAL A 86 0.76 2.77 0.64
CA VAL A 86 0.59 4.18 0.29
C VAL A 86 0.90 5.03 1.52
N ALA A 87 1.88 5.91 1.40
CA ALA A 87 2.16 6.93 2.41
C ALA A 87 1.35 8.21 2.10
N GLY A 88 0.82 8.84 3.14
CA GLY A 88 0.05 10.08 3.03
C GLY A 88 -1.40 9.91 2.54
N GLU A 89 -1.98 11.01 2.07
CA GLU A 89 -3.36 11.02 1.57
C GLU A 89 -3.43 10.66 0.08
N PRO A 90 -4.21 9.65 -0.30
CA PRO A 90 -4.28 9.20 -1.68
C PRO A 90 -5.19 10.04 -2.55
N ILE A 91 -4.94 10.02 -3.86
CA ILE A 91 -5.90 10.47 -4.87
C ILE A 91 -6.94 9.35 -5.05
N ASP A 92 -8.21 9.65 -4.80
CA ASP A 92 -9.32 8.71 -4.99
C ASP A 92 -10.26 9.17 -6.10
N VAL A 93 -10.56 8.25 -7.02
CA VAL A 93 -11.55 8.41 -8.10
C VAL A 93 -12.73 7.45 -7.95
N GLY A 94 -12.89 6.83 -6.77
CA GLY A 94 -13.91 5.81 -6.51
C GLY A 94 -13.48 4.41 -6.95
N THR A 95 -12.17 4.12 -6.93
CA THR A 95 -11.62 2.85 -7.41
C THR A 95 -12.02 1.68 -6.52
N GLY A 96 -12.32 0.53 -7.13
CA GLY A 96 -12.56 -0.72 -6.44
C GLY A 96 -14.04 -0.94 -6.10
N PHE A 97 -14.30 -1.91 -5.22
CA PHE A 97 -15.65 -2.33 -4.82
C PHE A 97 -16.60 -2.60 -6.00
N THR A 98 -16.04 -3.18 -7.08
CA THR A 98 -16.80 -3.52 -8.29
C THR A 98 -17.93 -4.48 -7.93
N PRO A 99 -19.20 -4.17 -8.28
CA PRO A 99 -20.34 -5.01 -7.92
C PRO A 99 -20.21 -6.43 -8.47
N LEU A 100 -20.43 -7.42 -7.61
CA LEU A 100 -20.60 -8.82 -8.03
C LEU A 100 -22.07 -9.04 -8.43
N LEU A 101 -22.35 -8.95 -9.72
CA LEU A 101 -23.71 -9.10 -10.25
C LEU A 101 -24.03 -10.57 -10.56
N LYS A 102 -25.18 -11.05 -10.08
CA LYS A 102 -25.66 -12.40 -10.40
C LYS A 102 -26.10 -12.49 -11.87
N ALA A 103 -25.42 -13.31 -12.66
CA ALA A 103 -25.65 -13.44 -14.10
C ALA A 103 -26.82 -14.38 -14.46
N ASN A 104 -28.04 -14.07 -14.02
CA ASN A 104 -29.22 -14.96 -14.16
C ASN A 104 -29.50 -15.42 -15.62
N ARG A 105 -29.33 -14.52 -16.61
CA ARG A 105 -29.55 -14.84 -18.04
C ARG A 105 -28.51 -15.82 -18.58
N LEU A 106 -27.25 -15.65 -18.17
CA LEU A 106 -26.15 -16.52 -18.58
C LEU A 106 -26.28 -17.90 -17.95
N ALA A 107 -26.58 -17.95 -16.64
CA ALA A 107 -26.81 -19.18 -15.90
C ALA A 107 -27.88 -20.06 -16.59
N ARG A 108 -29.05 -19.46 -16.89
CA ARG A 108 -30.12 -20.12 -17.65
C ARG A 108 -29.67 -20.64 -19.02
N ARG A 109 -28.85 -19.86 -19.76
CA ARG A 109 -28.36 -20.25 -21.10
C ARG A 109 -27.41 -21.45 -21.03
N LEU A 110 -26.68 -21.58 -19.94
CA LEU A 110 -25.70 -22.64 -19.67
C LEU A 110 -26.30 -23.85 -18.93
N GLY A 111 -27.53 -23.74 -18.42
CA GLY A 111 -28.20 -24.82 -17.69
C GLY A 111 -27.70 -25.00 -16.25
N ILE A 112 -27.17 -23.93 -15.65
CA ILE A 112 -26.75 -23.86 -14.24
C ILE A 112 -27.58 -22.84 -13.45
#